data_AF-A0A2E8K1E2-F1
#
_entry.id   AF-A0A2E8K1E2-F1
#
_cell.length_a   1.000
_cell.length_b   1.000
_cell.length_c   1.000
_cell.angle_alpha   90.00
_cell.angle_beta   90.00
_cell.angle_gamma   90.00
#
_symmetry.space_group_name_H-M   'P 1'
#
loop_
_entity.id
_entity.type
_entity.pdbx_description
1 polymer ?
#
loop_
_entity_poly.entity_id
_entity_poly.type
_entity_poly.pdbx_seq_one_letter_code
_entity_poly.pdbx_strand_id
1 'polypeptide(L)'
;MNPDITFVRRYSSLLIAAGLATCLTVGCESNPKSRVDVQPDVVDVLHTDSTAQQTAKPGMLMAFDLPGHAGTGYAWQPLGTMPTFLEMVGEPVFTAADPDRMGSSGMTRFLVKATGTGKATLVFEYVRGWEEDAAPVRTARVEINSTNGD
;
A
#
# COMPACT_ATOMS: atom_id res chain seq x y z
N MET A 1 -23.64 43.22 -26.09
CA MET A 1 -24.75 43.42 -27.03
C MET A 1 -25.02 42.12 -27.75
N ASN A 2 -26.17 41.51 -27.52
CA ASN A 2 -26.77 40.55 -28.45
C ASN A 2 -27.40 41.37 -29.62
N PRO A 3 -27.60 40.80 -30.81
CA PRO A 3 -28.87 40.11 -30.98
C PRO A 3 -28.83 38.83 -31.83
N ASP A 4 -29.55 37.85 -31.29
CA ASP A 4 -30.35 36.83 -31.94
C ASP A 4 -30.82 37.14 -33.36
N ILE A 5 -30.68 36.14 -34.25
CA ILE A 5 -31.46 36.02 -35.47
C ILE A 5 -32.50 34.92 -35.26
N THR A 6 -33.74 35.36 -35.13
CA THR A 6 -34.94 34.54 -35.07
C THR A 6 -35.34 34.13 -36.48
N PHE A 7 -35.42 32.82 -36.77
CA PHE A 7 -36.18 32.33 -37.92
C PHE A 7 -37.44 31.63 -37.43
N VAL A 8 -38.56 32.30 -37.66
CA VAL A 8 -39.92 31.84 -37.36
C VAL A 8 -40.42 31.01 -38.54
N ARG A 9 -40.88 29.78 -38.32
CA ARG A 9 -42.10 29.33 -39.00
C ARG A 9 -42.85 28.24 -38.24
N ARG A 10 -44.11 28.58 -38.00
CA ARG A 10 -45.20 27.86 -37.33
C ARG A 10 -45.52 26.52 -37.99
N TYR A 11 -46.05 25.57 -37.21
CA TYR A 11 -47.34 24.85 -37.38
C TYR A 11 -47.35 23.71 -36.32
N SER A 12 -47.97 23.90 -35.15
CA SER A 12 -49.34 23.47 -34.83
C SER A 12 -49.65 22.01 -35.21
N SER A 13 -49.63 21.12 -34.23
CA SER A 13 -50.71 20.15 -33.92
C SER A 13 -50.39 19.42 -32.62
N LEU A 14 -51.28 19.56 -31.64
CA LEU A 14 -51.34 18.73 -30.44
C LEU A 14 -51.58 17.28 -30.84
N LEU A 15 -50.79 16.34 -30.30
CA LEU A 15 -51.32 15.06 -29.85
C LEU A 15 -50.64 14.69 -28.52
N ILE A 16 -51.48 14.69 -27.49
CA ILE A 16 -51.20 14.15 -26.16
C ILE A 16 -51.13 12.63 -26.32
N ALA A 17 -50.00 12.03 -25.99
CA ALA A 17 -49.92 10.61 -25.65
C ALA A 17 -49.26 10.50 -24.28
N ALA A 18 -50.10 10.35 -23.26
CA ALA A 18 -49.68 9.92 -21.94
C ALA A 18 -49.19 8.47 -22.03
N GLY A 19 -47.89 8.26 -21.82
CA GLY A 19 -47.29 6.95 -21.65
C GLY A 19 -46.50 6.94 -20.33
N LEU A 20 -47.13 6.44 -19.27
CA LEU A 20 -46.47 6.11 -18.02
C LEU A 20 -45.43 5.02 -18.30
N ALA A 21 -44.17 5.40 -18.42
CA ALA A 21 -43.03 4.47 -18.40
C ALA A 21 -42.31 4.65 -17.06
N THR A 22 -42.80 3.95 -16.04
CA THR A 22 -42.04 3.73 -14.80
C THR A 22 -40.83 2.88 -15.14
N CYS A 23 -39.72 3.54 -15.48
CA CYS A 23 -38.42 2.92 -15.59
C CYS A 23 -38.04 2.46 -14.17
N LEU A 24 -38.17 1.16 -13.92
CA LEU A 24 -37.55 0.53 -12.76
C LEU A 24 -36.05 0.72 -12.94
N THR A 25 -35.50 1.77 -12.34
CA THR A 25 -34.06 1.91 -12.20
C THR A 25 -33.63 0.80 -11.26
N VAL A 26 -33.24 -0.34 -11.84
CA VAL A 26 -32.33 -1.27 -11.16
C VAL A 26 -31.03 -0.50 -11.00
N GLY A 27 -30.94 0.24 -9.90
CA GLY A 27 -29.68 0.80 -9.45
C GLY A 27 -28.78 -0.38 -9.16
N CYS A 28 -27.72 -0.56 -9.96
CA CYS A 28 -26.57 -1.31 -9.51
C CYS A 28 -26.01 -0.57 -8.30
N GLU A 29 -26.42 -0.96 -7.10
CA GLU A 29 -25.76 -0.57 -5.87
C GLU A 29 -24.42 -1.31 -5.84
N SER A 30 -23.42 -0.74 -6.50
CA SER A 30 -22.04 -1.15 -6.33
C SER A 30 -21.64 -0.75 -4.92
N ASN A 31 -21.96 -1.59 -3.93
CA ASN A 31 -21.44 -1.48 -2.58
C ASN A 31 -19.92 -1.67 -2.68
N PRO A 32 -19.10 -0.62 -2.66
CA PRO A 32 -17.67 -0.81 -2.66
C PRO A 32 -17.38 -1.43 -1.30
N LYS A 33 -17.05 -2.74 -1.27
CA LYS A 33 -16.49 -3.37 -0.08
C LYS A 33 -15.46 -2.40 0.46
N SER A 34 -15.76 -1.81 1.62
CA SER A 34 -14.90 -0.85 2.29
C SER A 34 -13.54 -1.54 2.35
N ARG A 35 -12.57 -1.04 1.56
CA ARG A 35 -11.20 -1.51 1.69
C ARG A 35 -10.85 -1.19 3.14
N VAL A 36 -10.72 -2.23 3.95
CA VAL A 36 -10.16 -2.08 5.28
C VAL A 36 -8.73 -1.64 4.99
N ASP A 37 -8.49 -0.34 5.10
CA ASP A 37 -7.15 0.22 5.06
C ASP A 37 -6.43 -0.41 6.26
N VAL A 38 -5.53 -1.34 5.98
CA VAL A 38 -4.78 -2.04 7.04
C VAL A 38 -3.79 -1.04 7.59
N GLN A 39 -4.23 -0.27 8.58
CA GLN A 39 -3.42 0.74 9.23
C GLN A 39 -2.50 0.06 10.26
N PRO A 40 -1.17 0.18 10.13
CA PRO A 40 -0.23 -0.37 11.10
C PRO A 40 -0.30 0.42 12.42
N ASP A 41 -0.08 -0.27 13.54
CA ASP A 41 -0.03 0.32 14.88
C ASP A 41 1.22 1.17 15.08
N VAL A 42 2.31 0.83 14.38
CA VAL A 42 3.58 1.58 14.39
C VAL A 42 4.18 1.57 13.00
N VAL A 43 4.80 2.69 12.63
CA VAL A 43 5.61 2.83 11.42
C VAL A 43 7.00 3.28 11.85
N ASP A 44 8.03 2.55 11.43
CA ASP A 44 9.43 2.91 11.66
C ASP A 44 10.21 2.91 10.35
N VAL A 45 11.16 3.83 10.22
CA VAL A 45 12.05 3.91 9.06
C VAL A 45 13.38 3.28 9.45
N LEU A 46 13.72 2.17 8.81
CA LEU A 46 14.93 1.45 9.16
C LEU A 46 16.14 2.03 8.42
N HIS A 47 17.20 2.30 9.19
CA HIS A 47 18.47 2.80 8.69
C HIS A 47 19.50 1.67 8.56
N THR A 48 20.39 1.78 7.58
CA THR A 48 21.32 0.70 7.22
C THR A 48 22.61 0.67 8.05
N ASP A 49 22.81 1.70 8.86
CA ASP A 49 23.94 1.92 9.75
C ASP A 49 23.58 1.75 11.24
N SER A 50 22.33 1.37 11.54
CA SER A 50 21.86 1.16 12.91
C SER A 50 20.95 -0.06 13.03
N THR A 51 20.82 -0.57 14.24
CA THR A 51 19.80 -1.55 14.60
C THR A 51 18.67 -0.83 15.33
N ALA A 52 17.47 -0.85 14.76
CA ALA A 52 16.28 -0.30 15.42
C ALA A 52 15.78 -1.25 16.51
N GLN A 53 15.14 -0.71 17.54
CA GLN A 53 14.52 -1.50 18.61
C GLN A 53 13.02 -1.28 18.58
N GLN A 54 12.24 -2.37 18.49
CA GLN A 54 10.79 -2.31 18.45
C GLN A 54 10.18 -3.18 19.55
N THR A 55 9.32 -2.58 20.38
CA THR A 55 8.47 -3.31 21.31
C THR A 55 7.13 -3.61 20.67
N ALA A 56 6.62 -4.82 20.85
CA ALA A 56 5.33 -5.23 20.31
C ALA A 56 4.50 -5.99 21.36
N LYS A 57 3.22 -6.18 21.02
CA LYS A 57 2.33 -7.12 21.71
C LYS A 57 1.76 -8.09 20.68
N PRO A 58 1.39 -9.32 21.06
CA PRO A 58 0.65 -10.21 20.15
C PRO A 58 -0.58 -9.49 19.56
N GLY A 59 -0.78 -9.61 18.26
CA GLY A 59 -1.80 -8.94 17.47
C GLY A 59 -1.33 -7.66 16.77
N MET A 60 -0.27 -7.02 17.26
CA MET A 60 0.22 -5.73 16.73
C MET A 60 0.79 -5.87 15.31
N LEU A 61 0.42 -4.93 14.45
CA LEU A 61 0.94 -4.79 13.10
C LEU A 61 1.95 -3.64 13.03
N MET A 62 3.17 -3.95 12.64
CA MET A 62 4.27 -3.02 12.49
C MET A 62 4.55 -2.80 11.01
N ALA A 63 4.83 -1.56 10.62
CA ALA A 63 5.34 -1.23 9.31
C ALA A 63 6.81 -0.81 9.40
N PHE A 64 7.64 -1.40 8.54
CA PHE A 64 9.04 -1.02 8.40
C PHE A 64 9.27 -0.47 7.00
N ASP A 65 9.64 0.81 6.93
CA ASP A 65 9.92 1.52 5.70
C ASP A 65 11.43 1.54 5.44
N LEU A 66 11.83 1.05 4.26
CA LEU A 66 13.22 0.90 3.86
C LEU A 66 13.50 1.68 2.56
N PRO A 67 14.48 2.61 2.55
CA PRO A 67 14.73 3.44 1.37
C PRO A 67 15.31 2.64 0.20
N GLY A 68 14.83 2.91 -1.01
CA GLY A 68 15.25 2.27 -2.26
C GLY A 68 15.10 3.18 -3.48
N HIS A 69 15.49 2.68 -4.65
CA HIS A 69 15.40 3.43 -5.92
C HIS A 69 14.78 2.55 -7.02
N ALA A 70 13.78 3.10 -7.72
CA ALA A 70 13.13 2.44 -8.84
C ALA A 70 14.12 2.20 -10.01
N GLY A 71 13.91 1.13 -10.77
CA GLY A 71 14.65 0.88 -12.02
C GLY A 71 16.12 0.46 -11.87
N THR A 72 16.66 0.41 -10.65
CA THR A 72 18.00 -0.16 -10.37
C THR A 72 17.99 -1.70 -10.31
N GLY A 73 16.79 -2.23 -10.11
CA GLY A 73 16.40 -3.62 -9.85
C GLY A 73 17.00 -4.25 -8.60
N TYR A 74 17.53 -3.42 -7.68
CA TYR A 74 17.68 -3.81 -6.29
C TYR A 74 16.33 -3.75 -5.57
N ALA A 75 16.03 -4.77 -4.77
CA ALA A 75 14.86 -4.85 -3.90
C ALA A 75 15.28 -5.29 -2.50
N TRP A 76 14.47 -4.88 -1.51
CA TRP A 76 14.63 -5.37 -0.14
C TRP A 76 13.95 -6.73 -0.01
N GLN A 77 14.56 -7.65 0.73
CA GLN A 77 13.95 -8.91 1.14
C GLN A 77 14.39 -9.30 2.56
N PRO A 78 13.57 -10.03 3.32
CA PRO A 78 13.99 -10.57 4.61
C PRO A 78 15.09 -11.63 4.41
N LEU A 79 16.11 -11.59 5.26
CA LEU A 79 17.18 -12.56 5.27
C LEU A 79 16.81 -13.75 6.17
N GLY A 80 16.80 -14.95 5.59
CA GLY A 80 16.52 -16.19 6.30
C GLY A 80 15.04 -16.42 6.62
N THR A 81 14.79 -17.33 7.56
CA THR A 81 13.42 -17.70 7.95
C THR A 81 12.85 -16.72 8.96
N MET A 82 11.58 -16.35 8.79
CA MET A 82 10.86 -15.52 9.75
C MET A 82 10.78 -16.20 11.14
N PRO A 83 11.01 -15.46 12.24
CA PRO A 83 10.76 -15.97 13.59
C PRO A 83 9.31 -16.44 13.76
N THR A 84 9.09 -17.52 14.50
CA THR A 84 7.77 -18.18 14.61
C THR A 84 6.66 -17.31 15.21
N PHE A 85 7.02 -16.24 15.93
CA PHE A 85 6.08 -15.28 16.54
C PHE A 85 5.84 -14.03 15.69
N LEU A 86 6.43 -13.98 14.49
CA LEU A 86 6.27 -12.90 13.52
C LEU A 86 5.73 -13.45 12.19
N GLU A 87 4.88 -12.67 11.54
CA GLU A 87 4.28 -13.00 10.25
C GLU A 87 4.40 -11.81 9.31
N MET A 88 4.85 -12.05 8.08
CA MET A 88 4.83 -11.02 7.04
C MET A 88 3.43 -10.96 6.42
N VAL A 89 2.82 -9.78 6.44
CA VAL A 89 1.45 -9.57 5.97
C VAL A 89 1.47 -9.04 4.55
N GLY A 90 1.20 -9.94 3.60
CA GLY A 90 1.21 -9.62 2.17
C GLY A 90 2.62 -9.37 1.62
N GLU A 91 2.66 -8.91 0.37
CA GLU A 91 3.91 -8.57 -0.31
C GLU A 91 4.39 -7.17 0.06
N PRO A 92 5.71 -6.93 0.14
CA PRO A 92 6.24 -5.60 0.36
C PRO A 92 5.91 -4.66 -0.81
N VAL A 93 5.60 -3.40 -0.49
CA VAL A 93 5.17 -2.40 -1.48
C VAL A 93 6.21 -1.29 -1.59
N PHE A 94 6.76 -1.08 -2.78
CA PHE A 94 7.58 0.08 -3.08
C PHE A 94 6.71 1.28 -3.49
N THR A 95 6.90 2.41 -2.82
CA THR A 95 6.26 3.69 -3.16
C THR A 95 7.34 4.70 -3.54
N ALA A 96 7.31 5.15 -4.80
CA ALA A 96 8.19 6.21 -5.28
C ALA A 96 7.83 7.55 -4.63
N ALA A 97 8.84 8.34 -4.27
CA ALA A 97 8.66 9.70 -3.79
C ALA A 97 8.14 10.63 -4.90
N ASP A 98 8.58 10.40 -6.14
CA ASP A 98 8.09 11.06 -7.35
C ASP A 98 7.77 10.00 -8.41
N PRO A 99 6.50 9.61 -8.60
CA PRO A 99 6.12 8.53 -9.51
C PRO A 99 6.31 8.88 -10.99
N ASP A 100 6.38 10.16 -11.34
CA ASP A 100 6.56 10.62 -12.73
C ASP A 100 8.06 10.71 -13.11
N ARG A 101 8.95 10.59 -12.13
CA ARG A 101 10.40 10.63 -12.33
C ARG A 101 11.01 9.24 -12.47
N MET A 102 11.58 8.97 -13.64
CA MET A 102 12.42 7.80 -13.87
C MET A 102 13.56 7.71 -12.86
N GLY A 103 13.71 6.55 -12.22
CA GLY A 103 14.74 6.32 -11.21
C GLY A 103 14.50 7.05 -9.88
N SER A 104 13.26 7.48 -9.61
CA SER A 104 12.93 8.10 -8.32
C SER A 104 13.34 7.22 -7.14
N SER A 105 13.82 7.87 -6.08
CA SER A 105 13.90 7.26 -4.76
C SER A 105 12.48 6.95 -4.25
N GLY A 106 12.41 6.14 -3.20
CA GLY A 106 11.16 5.77 -2.56
C GLY A 106 11.40 4.91 -1.34
N MET A 107 10.31 4.37 -0.79
CA MET A 107 10.34 3.47 0.36
C MET A 107 9.69 2.15 -0.01
N THR A 108 10.34 1.04 0.35
CA THR A 108 9.72 -0.28 0.40
C THR A 108 9.15 -0.49 1.79
N ARG A 109 7.84 -0.68 1.88
CA ARG A 109 7.13 -0.97 3.13
C ARG A 109 6.95 -2.46 3.32
N PHE A 110 7.38 -2.96 4.47
CA PHE A 110 7.07 -4.30 4.97
C PHE A 110 6.03 -4.20 6.08
N LEU A 111 5.02 -5.07 6.05
CA LEU A 111 4.05 -5.21 7.12
C LEU A 111 4.36 -6.49 7.90
N VAL A 112 4.65 -6.36 9.19
CA VAL A 112 5.05 -7.46 10.06
C VAL A 112 4.11 -7.51 11.25
N LYS A 113 3.38 -8.61 11.41
CA LYS A 113 2.48 -8.85 12.53
C LYS A 113 3.17 -9.68 13.60
N ALA A 114 3.10 -9.25 14.86
CA ALA A 114 3.45 -10.10 15.98
C ALA A 114 2.29 -11.05 16.28
N THR A 115 2.46 -12.35 16.05
CA THR A 115 1.41 -13.36 16.29
C THR A 115 1.49 -13.95 17.70
N GLY A 116 2.62 -13.77 18.38
CA GLY A 116 2.85 -14.25 19.74
C GLY A 116 3.95 -13.46 20.45
N THR A 117 4.34 -13.95 21.63
CA THR A 117 5.45 -13.38 22.41
C THR A 117 6.79 -13.95 21.94
N GLY A 118 7.85 -13.15 21.99
CA GLY A 118 9.18 -13.58 21.60
C GLY A 118 10.17 -12.43 21.44
N LYS A 119 11.44 -12.79 21.24
CA LYS A 119 12.52 -11.86 20.91
C LYS A 119 13.26 -12.37 19.69
N ALA A 120 13.45 -11.52 18.69
CA ALA A 120 14.24 -11.84 17.52
C ALA A 120 14.76 -10.58 16.85
N THR A 121 15.85 -10.72 16.10
CA THR A 121 16.33 -9.71 15.17
C THR A 121 15.84 -10.07 13.78
N LEU A 122 15.07 -9.18 13.16
CA LEU A 122 14.75 -9.27 11.74
C LEU A 122 15.79 -8.49 10.95
N VAL A 123 16.33 -9.13 9.91
CA VAL A 123 17.34 -8.55 9.03
C VAL A 123 16.77 -8.48 7.63
N PHE A 124 16.90 -7.32 6.99
CA PHE A 124 16.56 -7.11 5.60
C PHE A 124 17.83 -6.89 4.80
N GLU A 125 17.85 -7.39 3.57
CA GLU A 125 18.96 -7.26 2.65
C GLU A 125 18.51 -6.61 1.33
N TYR A 126 19.37 -5.75 0.78
CA TYR A 126 19.11 -5.07 -0.48
C TYR A 126 19.95 -5.70 -1.58
N VAL A 127 19.30 -6.45 -2.46
CA VAL A 127 19.95 -7.30 -3.47
C VAL A 127 19.24 -7.23 -4.81
N ARG A 128 19.91 -7.69 -5.86
CA ARG A 128 19.28 -8.00 -7.15
C ARG A 128 18.89 -9.46 -7.14
N GLY A 129 17.60 -9.76 -7.18
CA GLY A 129 17.09 -11.14 -7.05
C GLY A 129 17.54 -12.13 -8.13
N TRP A 130 18.20 -11.66 -9.20
CA TRP A 130 18.73 -12.50 -10.28
C TRP A 130 20.26 -12.70 -10.20
N GLU A 131 20.96 -12.04 -9.28
CA GLU A 131 22.40 -12.24 -9.07
C GLU A 131 22.58 -13.29 -7.97
N GLU A 132 22.87 -14.53 -8.37
CA GLU A 132 23.15 -15.62 -7.44
C GLU A 132 24.40 -15.31 -6.59
N ASP A 133 24.32 -15.60 -5.28
CA ASP A 133 25.41 -15.45 -4.30
C ASP A 133 26.03 -14.03 -4.17
N ALA A 134 25.38 -13.00 -4.72
CA ALA A 134 25.84 -11.63 -4.57
C ALA A 134 25.65 -11.16 -3.12
N ALA A 135 26.71 -10.59 -2.54
CA ALA A 135 26.62 -9.97 -1.23
C ALA A 135 25.64 -8.77 -1.27
N PRO A 136 24.81 -8.58 -0.24
CA PRO A 136 23.87 -7.48 -0.22
C PRO A 136 24.59 -6.14 -0.15
N VAL A 137 24.18 -5.19 -1.00
CA VAL A 137 24.81 -3.86 -1.04
C VAL A 137 24.43 -3.03 0.18
N ARG A 138 23.31 -3.36 0.84
CA ARG A 138 22.84 -2.74 2.08
C ARG A 138 22.13 -3.78 2.94
N THR A 139 22.20 -3.60 4.25
CA THR A 139 21.40 -4.38 5.21
C THR A 139 20.75 -3.44 6.20
N ALA A 140 19.58 -3.80 6.71
CA ALA A 140 18.88 -3.08 7.76
C ALA A 140 18.40 -4.08 8.82
N ARG A 141 18.36 -3.64 10.08
CA ARG A 141 18.09 -4.53 11.22
C ARG A 141 17.11 -3.91 12.19
N VAL A 142 16.21 -4.73 12.70
CA VAL A 142 15.32 -4.38 13.81
C VAL A 142 15.26 -5.52 14.82
N GLU A 143 15.52 -5.22 16.09
CA GLU A 143 15.28 -6.13 17.20
C GLU A 143 13.85 -5.94 17.70
N ILE A 144 13.06 -7.00 17.60
CA ILE A 144 11.66 -6.99 18.02
C ILE A 144 11.53 -7.78 19.30
N ASN A 145 10.97 -7.13 20.33
CA ASN A 145 10.58 -7.75 21.59
C ASN A 145 9.06 -7.69 21.74
N SER A 146 8.40 -8.82 21.55
CA SER A 146 6.95 -8.97 21.73
C SER A 146 6.64 -9.59 23.09
N THR A 147 5.92 -8.85 23.94
CA THR A 147 5.50 -9.33 25.26
C THR A 147 3.99 -9.14 25.46
N ASN A 148 3.38 -9.98 26.29
CA ASN A 148 2.09 -9.63 26.86
C ASN A 148 2.37 -8.44 27.78
N GLY A 149 1.83 -7.26 27.50
CA GLY A 149 2.08 -6.10 28.37
C GLY A 149 1.73 -6.40 29.83
N ASP A 150 2.47 -5.76 30.75
CA ASP A 150 2.16 -5.79 32.19
C ASP A 150 0.82 -5.10 32.50
#